data_AF-A0A0R2QEW9-F1
#
_entry.id   AF-A0A0R2QEW9-F1
#
_cell.length_a   1.000
_cell.length_b   1.000
_cell.length_c   1.000
_cell.angle_alpha   90.00
_cell.angle_beta   90.00
_cell.angle_gamma   90.00
#
_symmetry.space_group_name_H-M   'P 1'
#
loop_
_entity.id
_entity.type
_entity.pdbx_description
1 polymer ?
#
loop_
_entity_poly.entity_id
_entity_poly.type
_entity_poly.pdbx_seq_one_letter_code
_entity_poly.pdbx_strand_id
1 'polypeptide(L)'
;MARRLAVSQDARSRRAETLREIAGITNLSRAMLAAEKLLGVAKRDAEALAQERDKSEKEHLMLAYGLGVDEKIPPNLRPQFKGLEENQKRRNTRALRDGIDRIFTDAESFFRDVLALQLGANVEMTNPELAEDLQLRQLGTNAAASIAVLDAITESRKRLASNVRDLLVLESLCTLMILRRDLAA
;
A
#
# COMPACT_ATOMS: atom_id res chain seq x y z
N MET A 1 2.38 -9.33 -8.57
CA MET A 1 2.93 -9.30 -7.19
C MET A 1 3.93 -10.41 -6.94
N ALA A 2 3.57 -11.68 -7.16
CA ALA A 2 4.47 -12.84 -6.98
C ALA A 2 5.84 -12.70 -7.67
N ARG A 3 5.87 -12.33 -8.95
CA ARG A 3 7.13 -12.10 -9.68
C ARG A 3 8.01 -10.98 -9.10
N ARG A 4 7.40 -9.94 -8.51
CA ARG A 4 8.13 -8.80 -7.94
C ARG A 4 8.69 -9.12 -6.55
N LEU A 5 7.92 -9.82 -5.72
CA LEU A 5 8.38 -10.31 -4.42
C LEU A 5 9.52 -11.34 -4.55
N ALA A 6 9.47 -12.17 -5.59
CA ALA A 6 10.52 -13.14 -5.88
C ALA A 6 11.87 -12.49 -6.24
N VAL A 7 11.87 -11.29 -6.82
CA VAL A 7 13.08 -10.66 -7.40
C VAL A 7 13.60 -9.49 -6.56
N SER A 8 12.76 -8.84 -5.75
CA SER A 8 13.13 -7.61 -5.02
C SER A 8 13.11 -7.81 -3.50
N GLN A 9 14.27 -7.66 -2.86
CA GLN A 9 14.40 -7.62 -1.40
C GLN A 9 13.61 -6.45 -0.80
N ASP A 10 13.65 -5.30 -1.46
CA ASP A 10 12.92 -4.10 -1.06
C ASP A 10 11.40 -4.31 -1.03
N ALA A 11 10.85 -5.00 -2.05
CA ALA A 11 9.44 -5.33 -2.08
C ALA A 11 9.04 -6.27 -0.93
N ARG A 12 9.91 -7.23 -0.57
CA ARG A 12 9.69 -8.12 0.59
C ARG A 12 9.74 -7.34 1.91
N SER A 13 10.70 -6.43 2.06
CA SER A 13 10.82 -5.57 3.25
C SER A 13 9.57 -4.69 3.45
N ARG A 14 9.08 -4.05 2.38
CA ARG A 14 7.86 -3.22 2.41
C ARG A 14 6.62 -4.03 2.79
N ARG A 15 6.46 -5.25 2.24
CA ARG A 15 5.38 -6.16 2.62
C ARG A 15 5.43 -6.54 4.10
N ALA A 16 6.62 -6.90 4.60
CA ALA A 16 6.81 -7.21 6.02
C ALA A 16 6.55 -6.00 6.93
N GLU A 17 6.90 -4.78 6.49
CA GLU A 17 6.51 -3.54 7.18
C GLU A 17 4.99 -3.36 7.20
N THR A 18 4.32 -3.47 6.04
CA THR A 18 2.85 -3.38 5.93
C THR A 18 2.13 -4.35 6.86
N LEU A 19 2.51 -5.63 6.82
CA LEU A 19 1.84 -6.64 7.64
C LEU A 19 2.06 -6.43 9.14
N ARG A 20 3.26 -6.01 9.56
CA ARG A 20 3.55 -5.67 10.96
C ARG A 20 2.73 -4.48 11.44
N GLU A 21 2.60 -3.44 10.63
CA GLU A 21 1.76 -2.28 10.99
C GLU A 21 0.28 -2.66 11.11
N ILE A 22 -0.23 -3.56 10.26
CA ILE A 22 -1.60 -4.09 10.35
C ILE A 22 -1.80 -4.94 11.61
N ALA A 23 -0.88 -5.86 11.89
CA ALA A 23 -0.94 -6.71 13.06
C ALA A 23 -0.99 -5.89 14.37
N GLY A 24 -0.18 -4.83 14.45
CA GLY A 24 -0.04 -3.95 15.62
C GLY A 24 -1.23 -3.02 15.94
N ILE A 25 -2.33 -3.05 15.17
CA ILE A 25 -3.48 -2.15 15.38
C ILE A 25 -4.34 -2.61 16.57
N THR A 26 -4.05 -2.08 17.76
CA THR A 26 -4.76 -2.45 19.01
C THR A 26 -5.70 -1.38 19.54
N ASN A 27 -5.59 -0.13 19.09
CA ASN A 27 -6.44 0.98 19.51
C ASN A 27 -6.50 2.07 18.43
N LEU A 28 -7.31 3.10 18.65
CA LEU A 28 -7.51 4.19 17.69
C LEU A 28 -6.21 4.93 17.35
N SER A 29 -5.40 5.28 18.35
CA SER A 29 -4.13 5.98 18.13
C SER A 29 -3.18 5.15 17.25
N ARG A 30 -3.10 3.83 17.50
CA ARG A 30 -2.32 2.91 16.66
C ARG A 30 -2.91 2.78 15.25
N ALA A 31 -4.23 2.80 15.10
CA ALA A 31 -4.89 2.76 13.79
C ALA A 31 -4.53 3.99 12.94
N MET A 32 -4.53 5.20 13.51
CA MET A 32 -4.18 6.42 12.77
C MET A 32 -2.70 6.43 12.36
N LEU A 33 -1.81 6.06 13.28
CA LEU A 33 -0.37 5.94 12.99
C LEU A 33 -0.08 4.87 11.94
N ALA A 34 -0.77 3.72 12.00
CA ALA A 34 -0.65 2.68 10.99
C ALA A 34 -1.08 3.21 9.61
N ALA A 35 -2.20 3.92 9.51
CA ALA A 35 -2.66 4.50 8.24
C ALA A 35 -1.62 5.45 7.61
N GLU A 36 -1.00 6.32 8.41
CA GLU A 36 0.06 7.22 7.93
C GLU A 36 1.29 6.45 7.43
N LYS A 37 1.74 5.44 8.19
CA LYS A 37 2.89 4.61 7.82
C LYS A 37 2.62 3.78 6.57
N LEU A 38 1.43 3.20 6.46
CA LEU A 38 0.98 2.46 5.28
C LEU A 38 0.99 3.37 4.04
N LEU A 39 0.47 4.60 4.16
CA LEU A 39 0.58 5.58 3.08
C LEU A 39 2.04 5.91 2.75
N GLY A 40 2.91 6.02 3.77
CA GLY A 40 4.34 6.21 3.60
C GLY A 40 5.04 5.05 2.87
N VAL A 41 4.64 3.80 3.13
CA VAL A 41 5.11 2.61 2.38
C VAL A 41 4.70 2.72 0.91
N ALA A 42 3.44 3.06 0.63
CA ALA A 42 2.94 3.20 -0.75
C ALA A 42 3.66 4.33 -1.51
N LYS A 43 3.94 5.46 -0.86
CA LYS A 43 4.71 6.57 -1.44
C LYS A 43 6.14 6.19 -1.78
N ARG A 44 6.87 5.59 -0.83
CA ARG A 44 8.23 5.07 -1.08
C ARG A 44 8.23 4.05 -2.20
N ASP A 45 7.18 3.24 -2.31
CA ASP A 45 7.05 2.29 -3.41
C ASP A 45 6.90 2.94 -4.78
N ALA A 46 6.03 3.96 -4.86
CA ALA A 46 5.82 4.73 -6.08
C ALA A 46 7.10 5.50 -6.48
N GLU A 47 7.77 6.14 -5.52
CA GLU A 47 9.00 6.90 -5.75
C GLU A 47 10.14 6.02 -6.25
N ALA A 48 10.35 4.84 -5.64
CA ALA A 48 11.39 3.91 -6.05
C ALA A 48 11.21 3.40 -7.50
N LEU A 49 9.98 3.36 -8.00
CA LEU A 49 9.69 3.01 -9.40
C LEU A 49 9.84 4.20 -10.36
N ALA A 50 9.67 5.41 -9.86
CA ALA A 50 9.60 6.63 -10.67
C ALA A 50 10.96 7.30 -10.85
N GLN A 51 11.79 7.40 -9.82
CA GLN A 51 12.96 8.30 -9.81
C GLN A 51 13.96 8.04 -10.94
N GLU A 52 14.41 6.79 -11.11
CA GLU A 52 15.41 6.45 -12.14
C GLU A 52 14.85 6.65 -13.55
N ARG A 53 13.58 6.28 -13.73
CA ARG A 53 12.89 6.38 -15.01
C ARG A 53 12.62 7.84 -15.38
N ASP A 54 12.05 8.63 -14.48
CA ASP A 54 11.69 10.02 -14.74
C ASP A 54 12.94 10.87 -15.04
N LYS A 55 14.07 10.58 -14.38
CA LYS A 55 15.38 11.18 -14.69
C LYS A 55 15.84 10.81 -16.10
N SER A 56 15.86 9.51 -16.43
CA SER A 56 16.29 9.06 -17.76
C SER A 56 15.42 9.63 -18.89
N GLU A 57 14.11 9.72 -18.71
CA GLU A 57 13.20 10.27 -19.71
C GLU A 57 13.45 11.76 -19.95
N LYS A 58 13.77 12.52 -18.89
CA LYS A 58 14.14 13.93 -19.01
C LYS A 58 15.47 14.11 -19.76
N GLU A 59 16.48 13.32 -19.41
CA GLU A 59 17.79 13.35 -20.08
C GLU A 59 17.67 13.00 -21.56
N HIS A 60 16.89 11.96 -21.90
CA HIS A 60 16.60 11.60 -23.29
C HIS A 60 15.88 12.72 -24.04
N LEU A 61 14.94 13.43 -23.41
CA LEU A 61 14.25 14.56 -24.03
C LEU A 61 15.22 15.73 -24.29
N MET A 62 16.14 16.03 -23.36
CA MET A 62 17.17 17.05 -23.55
C MET A 62 18.06 16.72 -24.75
N LEU A 63 18.59 15.50 -24.80
CA LEU A 63 19.42 15.03 -25.90
C LEU A 63 18.69 15.07 -27.25
N ALA A 64 17.40 14.71 -27.28
CA ALA A 64 16.59 14.75 -28.49
C ALA A 64 16.41 16.17 -29.07
N TYR A 65 16.47 17.19 -28.22
CA TYR A 65 16.43 18.60 -28.63
C TYR A 65 17.83 19.23 -28.77
N GLY A 66 18.90 18.42 -28.70
CA GLY A 66 20.28 18.89 -28.82
C GLY A 66 20.81 19.67 -27.62
N LEU A 67 20.15 19.53 -26.46
CA LEU A 67 20.57 20.16 -25.20
C LEU A 67 21.52 19.22 -24.45
N GLY A 68 22.52 19.80 -23.78
CA GLY A 68 23.32 19.07 -22.80
C GLY A 68 22.51 18.62 -21.59
N VAL A 69 22.91 17.53 -20.93
CA VAL A 69 22.38 17.15 -19.61
C VAL A 69 22.68 18.30 -18.65
N ASP A 70 21.63 18.93 -18.11
CA ASP A 70 21.66 20.14 -17.27
C ASP A 70 21.78 21.51 -17.97
N GLU A 71 21.69 21.57 -19.30
CA GLU A 71 21.57 22.83 -20.01
C GLU A 71 20.22 23.53 -19.74
N LYS A 72 20.23 24.87 -19.67
CA LYS A 72 19.02 25.66 -19.41
C LYS A 72 18.01 25.49 -20.55
N ILE A 73 16.83 24.99 -20.22
CA ILE A 73 15.73 24.78 -21.19
C ILE A 73 15.32 26.11 -21.84
N PRO A 74 15.47 26.23 -23.18
CA PRO A 74 15.03 27.40 -23.94
C PRO A 74 13.52 27.65 -23.83
N PRO A 75 13.04 28.92 -23.88
CA PRO A 75 11.62 29.25 -23.71
C PRO A 75 10.67 28.53 -24.67
N ASN A 76 11.10 28.32 -25.92
CA ASN A 76 10.32 27.63 -26.96
C ASN A 76 10.15 26.12 -26.70
N LEU A 77 10.98 25.52 -25.84
CA LEU A 77 10.93 24.09 -25.51
C LEU A 77 10.21 23.81 -24.17
N ARG A 78 9.91 24.84 -23.37
CA ARG A 78 9.21 24.69 -22.08
C ARG A 78 7.88 23.92 -22.18
N PRO A 79 7.03 24.09 -23.22
CA PRO A 79 5.79 23.32 -23.33
C PRO A 79 6.01 21.81 -23.39
N GLN A 80 7.07 21.35 -24.03
CA GLN A 80 7.39 19.92 -24.20
C GLN A 80 7.86 19.31 -22.88
N PHE A 81 8.73 20.00 -22.15
CA PHE A 81 9.14 19.58 -20.81
C PHE A 81 7.98 19.59 -19.81
N LYS A 82 7.09 20.60 -19.89
CA LYS A 82 5.87 20.62 -19.07
C LYS A 82 4.95 19.44 -19.39
N GLY A 83 4.79 19.09 -20.67
CA GLY A 83 4.02 17.91 -21.08
C GLY A 83 4.62 16.60 -20.55
N LEU A 84 5.95 16.48 -20.53
CA LEU A 84 6.64 15.35 -19.90
C LEU A 84 6.35 15.29 -18.40
N GLU A 85 6.50 16.40 -17.68
CA GLU A 85 6.22 16.49 -16.24
C GLU A 85 4.75 16.16 -15.90
N GLU A 86 3.79 16.61 -16.70
CA GLU A 86 2.38 16.27 -16.52
C GLU A 86 2.12 14.77 -16.70
N ASN A 87 2.78 14.13 -17.67
CA ASN A 87 2.73 12.68 -17.87
C ASN A 87 3.38 11.92 -16.71
N GLN A 88 4.56 12.36 -16.26
CA GLN A 88 5.24 11.83 -15.07
C GLN A 88 4.33 11.90 -13.85
N LYS A 89 3.72 13.07 -13.60
CA LYS A 89 2.78 13.27 -12.49
C LYS A 89 1.59 12.30 -12.54
N ARG A 90 0.97 12.14 -13.71
CA ARG A 90 -0.14 11.18 -13.90
C ARG A 90 0.27 9.74 -13.61
N ARG A 91 1.46 9.33 -14.06
CA ARG A 91 2.01 8.00 -13.77
C ARG A 91 2.31 7.82 -12.29
N ASN A 92 2.89 8.83 -11.63
CA ASN A 92 3.22 8.77 -10.21
C ASN A 92 1.96 8.69 -9.34
N THR A 93 0.87 9.38 -9.72
CA THR A 93 -0.44 9.20 -9.08
C THR A 93 -0.96 7.77 -9.24
N ARG A 94 -0.82 7.16 -10.42
CA ARG A 94 -1.22 5.76 -10.64
C ARG A 94 -0.35 4.79 -9.83
N ALA A 95 0.96 4.99 -9.81
CA ALA A 95 1.90 4.16 -9.06
C ALA A 95 1.62 4.20 -7.55
N LEU A 96 1.25 5.37 -7.02
CA LEU A 96 0.81 5.50 -5.63
C LEU A 96 -0.46 4.69 -5.35
N ARG A 97 -1.48 4.78 -6.22
CA ARG A 97 -2.72 3.99 -6.09
C ARG A 97 -2.45 2.50 -6.17
N ASP A 98 -1.59 2.06 -7.08
CA ASP A 98 -1.16 0.66 -7.17
C ASP A 98 -0.39 0.22 -5.92
N GLY A 99 0.36 1.12 -5.28
CA GLY A 99 1.01 0.88 -3.99
C GLY A 99 0.00 0.66 -2.87
N ILE A 100 -1.05 1.49 -2.80
CA ILE A 100 -2.13 1.34 -1.81
C ILE A 100 -2.93 0.05 -2.05
N ASP A 101 -3.23 -0.29 -3.30
CA ASP A 101 -3.96 -1.53 -3.62
C ASP A 101 -3.17 -2.80 -3.22
N ARG A 102 -1.84 -2.74 -3.25
CA ARG A 102 -1.00 -3.83 -2.71
C ARG A 102 -1.10 -3.93 -1.20
N ILE A 103 -1.18 -2.81 -0.48
CA ILE A 103 -1.44 -2.82 0.96
C ILE A 103 -2.79 -3.47 1.27
N PHE A 104 -3.81 -3.20 0.47
CA PHE A 104 -5.11 -3.87 0.59
C PHE A 104 -5.01 -5.37 0.34
N THR A 105 -4.24 -5.79 -0.66
CA THR A 105 -4.01 -7.22 -0.95
C THR A 105 -3.28 -7.91 0.21
N ASP A 106 -2.28 -7.25 0.80
CA ASP A 106 -1.56 -7.78 1.97
C ASP A 106 -2.49 -7.87 3.19
N ALA A 107 -3.32 -6.86 3.43
CA ALA A 107 -4.34 -6.89 4.48
C ALA A 107 -5.35 -8.03 4.26
N GLU A 108 -5.85 -8.23 3.03
CA GLU A 108 -6.74 -9.34 2.70
C GLU A 108 -6.08 -10.69 3.00
N SER A 109 -4.80 -10.86 2.65
CA SER A 109 -4.08 -12.10 2.93
C SER A 109 -4.00 -12.38 4.43
N PHE A 110 -3.70 -11.36 5.23
CA PHE A 110 -3.63 -11.47 6.68
C PHE A 110 -4.98 -11.85 7.30
N PHE A 111 -6.05 -11.14 6.95
CA PHE A 111 -7.37 -11.41 7.52
C PHE A 111 -8.01 -12.70 7.00
N ARG A 112 -7.63 -13.19 5.81
CA ARG A 112 -8.01 -14.53 5.34
C ARG A 112 -7.33 -15.64 6.14
N ASP A 113 -6.05 -15.48 6.48
CA ASP A 113 -5.35 -16.43 7.35
C ASP A 113 -5.98 -16.44 8.77
N VAL A 114 -6.31 -15.27 9.33
CA VAL A 114 -7.05 -15.17 10.61
C VAL A 114 -8.40 -15.88 10.52
N LEU A 115 -9.16 -15.65 9.45
CA LEU A 115 -10.47 -16.29 9.25
C LEU A 115 -10.33 -17.81 9.09
N ALA A 116 -9.32 -18.29 8.37
CA ALA A 116 -9.04 -19.72 8.23
C ALA A 116 -8.78 -20.38 9.59
N LEU A 117 -7.98 -19.72 10.45
CA LEU A 117 -7.75 -20.17 11.84
C LEU A 117 -9.04 -20.16 12.67
N GLN A 118 -9.86 -19.09 12.58
CA GLN A 118 -11.12 -18.97 13.31
C GLN A 118 -12.14 -20.05 12.92
N LEU A 119 -12.13 -20.48 11.65
CA LEU A 119 -13.01 -21.53 11.15
C LEU A 119 -12.44 -22.95 11.31
N GLY A 120 -11.22 -23.09 11.83
CA GLY A 120 -10.54 -24.39 11.93
C GLY A 120 -10.25 -25.02 10.56
N ALA A 121 -10.11 -24.20 9.51
CA ALA A 121 -9.83 -24.68 8.17
C ALA A 121 -8.38 -25.20 8.09
N ASN A 122 -8.20 -26.43 7.64
CA ASN A 122 -6.87 -27.03 7.45
C ASN A 122 -6.26 -26.61 6.10
N VAL A 123 -5.97 -25.32 5.97
CA VAL A 123 -5.38 -24.71 4.76
C VAL A 123 -4.01 -24.14 5.11
N GLU A 124 -3.07 -24.21 4.16
CA GLU A 124 -1.75 -23.60 4.31
C GLU A 124 -1.86 -22.08 4.48
N MET A 125 -1.18 -21.54 5.50
CA MET A 125 -1.20 -20.11 5.79
C MET A 125 -0.39 -19.33 4.74
N THR A 126 -0.92 -18.19 4.31
CA THR A 126 -0.23 -17.31 3.36
C THR A 126 0.94 -16.56 4.02
N ASN A 127 0.82 -16.26 5.31
CA ASN A 127 1.78 -15.48 6.09
C ASN A 127 2.27 -16.27 7.32
N PRO A 128 2.94 -17.43 7.14
CA PRO A 128 3.37 -18.29 8.24
C PRO A 128 4.35 -17.59 9.20
N GLU A 129 5.09 -16.59 8.72
CA GLU A 129 6.02 -15.77 9.52
C GLU A 129 5.32 -14.90 10.57
N LEU A 130 4.00 -14.73 10.47
CA LEU A 130 3.16 -13.97 11.42
C LEU A 130 2.30 -14.88 12.29
N ALA A 131 2.66 -16.16 12.45
CA ALA A 131 1.84 -17.15 13.17
C ALA A 131 1.40 -16.66 14.57
N GLU A 132 2.29 -16.03 15.33
CA GLU A 132 1.96 -15.49 16.66
C GLU A 132 0.91 -14.37 16.60
N ASP A 133 1.06 -13.42 15.68
CA ASP A 133 0.11 -12.32 15.47
C ASP A 133 -1.24 -12.83 14.95
N LEU A 134 -1.23 -13.82 14.06
CA LEU A 134 -2.42 -14.47 13.52
C LEU A 134 -3.20 -15.20 14.62
N GLN A 135 -2.50 -15.91 15.52
CA GLN A 135 -3.12 -16.56 16.69
C GLN A 135 -3.71 -15.53 17.65
N LEU A 136 -2.96 -14.46 17.96
CA LEU A 136 -3.44 -13.40 18.84
C LEU A 136 -4.70 -12.73 18.27
N ARG A 137 -4.76 -12.54 16.96
CA ARG A 137 -5.95 -12.05 16.26
C ARG A 137 -7.10 -13.04 16.30
N GLN A 138 -6.85 -14.30 16.02
CA GLN A 138 -7.88 -15.35 16.07
C GLN A 138 -8.53 -15.45 17.44
N LEU A 139 -7.75 -15.33 18.53
CA LEU A 139 -8.27 -15.35 19.90
C LEU A 139 -8.95 -14.04 20.32
N GLY A 140 -8.56 -12.91 19.73
CA GLY A 140 -9.04 -11.58 20.13
C GLY A 140 -10.15 -11.00 19.25
N THR A 141 -10.54 -11.68 18.17
CA THR A 141 -11.70 -11.31 17.34
C THR A 141 -12.51 -12.55 16.94
N ASN A 142 -13.65 -12.34 16.30
CA ASN A 142 -14.49 -13.40 15.75
C ASN A 142 -14.56 -13.35 14.21
N ALA A 143 -15.10 -14.39 13.59
CA ALA A 143 -15.21 -14.51 12.14
C ALA A 143 -16.01 -13.35 11.50
N ALA A 144 -17.07 -12.88 12.15
CA ALA A 144 -17.89 -11.77 11.65
C ALA A 144 -17.08 -10.45 11.58
N ALA A 145 -16.24 -10.18 12.58
CA ALA A 145 -15.33 -9.04 12.57
C ALA A 145 -14.29 -9.15 11.44
N SER A 146 -13.69 -10.33 11.24
CA SER A 146 -12.74 -10.57 10.15
C SER A 146 -13.38 -10.38 8.77
N ILE A 147 -14.62 -10.86 8.58
CA ILE A 147 -15.40 -10.64 7.34
C ILE A 147 -15.68 -9.15 7.14
N ALA A 148 -16.10 -8.43 8.19
CA ALA A 148 -16.35 -6.99 8.10
C ALA A 148 -15.12 -6.19 7.67
N VAL A 149 -13.91 -6.61 8.07
CA VAL A 149 -12.66 -6.02 7.58
C VAL A 149 -12.47 -6.30 6.09
N LEU A 150 -12.68 -7.53 5.62
CA LEU A 150 -12.57 -7.88 4.20
C LEU A 150 -13.56 -7.08 3.32
N ASP A 151 -14.79 -6.91 3.79
CA ASP A 151 -15.79 -6.06 3.13
C ASP A 151 -15.36 -4.59 3.10
N ALA A 152 -14.79 -4.11 4.20
CA ALA A 152 -14.28 -2.75 4.30
C ALA A 152 -13.08 -2.49 3.37
N ILE A 153 -12.25 -3.50 3.07
CA ILE A 153 -11.19 -3.39 2.06
C ILE A 153 -11.80 -3.20 0.68
N THR A 154 -12.85 -3.97 0.35
CA THR A 154 -13.59 -3.83 -0.91
C THR A 154 -14.20 -2.43 -1.03
N GLU A 155 -14.80 -1.92 0.04
CA GLU A 155 -15.33 -0.56 0.09
C GLU A 155 -14.24 0.51 -0.03
N SER A 156 -13.08 0.29 0.60
CA SER A 156 -11.92 1.19 0.51
C SER A 156 -11.41 1.32 -0.93
N ARG A 157 -11.37 0.23 -1.70
CA ARG A 157 -11.06 0.27 -3.13
C ARG A 157 -12.04 1.15 -3.92
N LYS A 158 -13.35 1.03 -3.65
CA LYS A 158 -14.37 1.89 -4.29
C LYS A 158 -14.16 3.36 -3.94
N ARG A 159 -13.85 3.67 -2.68
CA ARG A 159 -13.58 5.05 -2.23
C ARG A 159 -12.35 5.66 -2.91
N LEU A 160 -11.27 4.90 -3.07
CA LEU A 160 -10.09 5.35 -3.83
C LEU A 160 -10.43 5.61 -5.30
N ALA A 161 -11.23 4.73 -5.92
CA ALA A 161 -11.67 4.93 -7.30
C ALA A 161 -12.52 6.22 -7.46
N SER A 162 -13.28 6.58 -6.43
CA SER A 162 -14.07 7.82 -6.33
C SER A 162 -13.27 9.06 -5.92
N ASN A 163 -11.93 9.00 -5.93
CA ASN A 163 -11.03 10.12 -5.60
C ASN A 163 -11.15 10.65 -4.16
N VAL A 164 -11.57 9.81 -3.21
CA VAL A 164 -11.45 10.15 -1.78
C VAL A 164 -9.97 10.29 -1.41
N ARG A 165 -9.65 11.17 -0.45
CA ARG A 165 -8.27 11.36 0.03
C ARG A 165 -7.69 10.05 0.55
N ASP A 166 -6.56 9.63 -0.02
CA ASP A 166 -5.90 8.35 0.26
C ASP A 166 -5.74 8.05 1.77
N LEU A 167 -5.27 9.03 2.54
CA LEU A 167 -5.09 8.89 3.98
C LEU A 167 -6.40 8.60 4.71
N LEU A 168 -7.48 9.29 4.34
CA LEU A 168 -8.79 9.12 4.98
C LEU A 168 -9.38 7.74 4.70
N VAL A 169 -9.13 7.19 3.50
CA VAL A 169 -9.54 5.81 3.18
C VAL A 169 -8.80 4.82 4.08
N LEU A 170 -7.48 4.97 4.23
CA LEU A 170 -6.66 4.11 5.08
C LEU A 170 -7.03 4.24 6.56
N GLU A 171 -7.26 5.46 7.06
CA GLU A 171 -7.72 5.70 8.43
C GLU A 171 -9.06 5.01 8.70
N SER A 172 -10.04 5.19 7.80
CA SER A 172 -11.34 4.53 7.91
C SER A 172 -11.21 3.00 7.94
N LEU A 173 -10.32 2.42 7.13
CA LEU A 173 -10.08 0.98 7.12
C LEU A 173 -9.42 0.51 8.43
N CYS A 174 -8.37 1.20 8.88
CA CYS A 174 -7.60 0.83 10.06
C CYS A 174 -8.45 0.85 11.34
N THR A 175 -9.48 1.70 11.43
CA THR A 175 -10.38 1.70 12.60
C THR A 175 -11.18 0.41 12.76
N LEU A 176 -11.47 -0.31 11.67
CA LEU A 176 -12.12 -1.63 11.73
C LEU A 176 -11.16 -2.77 12.06
N MET A 177 -9.86 -2.54 11.91
CA MET A 177 -8.81 -3.50 12.27
C MET A 177 -8.42 -3.45 13.75
N ILE A 178 -9.02 -2.56 14.54
CA ILE A 178 -8.73 -2.43 15.97
C ILE A 178 -9.05 -3.73 16.69
N LEU A 179 -8.04 -4.30 17.36
CA LEU A 179 -8.23 -5.46 18.24
C LEU A 179 -9.04 -5.03 19.46
N ARG A 180 -10.36 -5.22 19.40
CA ARG A 180 -11.22 -5.10 20.56
C ARG A 180 -11.23 -6.45 21.24
N ARG A 181 -10.45 -6.60 22.32
CA ARG A 181 -10.74 -7.67 23.27
C ARG A 181 -12.17 -7.42 23.73
N ASP A 182 -13.11 -8.25 23.31
CA ASP A 182 -14.44 -8.24 23.88
C ASP A 182 -14.26 -8.40 25.40
N LEU A 183 -14.53 -7.33 26.13
CA LEU A 183 -14.77 -7.36 27.58
C LEU A 183 -16.13 -8.03 27.79
N ALA A 184 -16.24 -9.29 27.39
CA ALA A 184 -17.33 -10.16 27.77
C ALA A 184 -16.82 -11.03 28.92
N ALA A 185 -16.87 -10.44 30.11
CA ALA A 185 -16.94 -11.16 31.38
C ALA A 185 -18.42 -11.26 31.79
#